data_AF-A0A7K7NPL8-F1
#
_entry.id   AF-A0A7K7NPL8-F1
#
_cell.length_a   1.000
_cell.length_b   1.000
_cell.length_c   1.000
_cell.angle_alpha   90.00
_cell.angle_beta   90.00
_cell.angle_gamma   90.00
#
_symmetry.space_group_name_H-M   'P 1'
#
loop_
_entity.id
_entity.type
_entity.pdbx_description
1 polymer ?
#
loop_
_entity_poly.entity_id
_entity_poly.type
_entity_poly.pdbx_seq_one_letter_code
_entity_poly.pdbx_strand_id
1 'polypeptide(L)'
;DLFAAVEPILPSLQEDNIVVWVLGSGPYPPGVVALQELLDAASEELEPEDVWQPEDMNDTCLYIFTSGTTGLPKAACVSHLKSIMCLSFYDLVGASSRDVVYLALPLYHMAGSLLGIVGCIGIGEQGWGPHGELSNISGGMTLPPTPLPQSRLSTGATCVLKEKFSASQFWDDCRAEGVTVFQYIGELCRYLVNQPQRPGEREHGLRLAVGSGLRPDVWRSFLKRFGAIRIVETYGMTEGNVTLFNYTA
;
A
#
# COMPACT_ATOMS: atom_id res chain seq x y z
N ASP A 1 2.32 7.90 -23.91
CA ASP A 1 1.36 8.98 -24.11
C ASP A 1 -0.02 8.34 -24.21
N LEU A 2 -0.80 8.39 -23.13
CA LEU A 2 -2.13 7.79 -23.07
C LEU A 2 -3.14 8.60 -23.91
N PHE A 3 -2.89 9.89 -24.09
CA PHE A 3 -3.79 10.80 -24.78
C PHE A 3 -3.92 10.47 -26.27
N ALA A 4 -2.79 10.13 -26.91
CA ALA A 4 -2.76 9.66 -28.30
C ALA A 4 -3.62 8.41 -28.55
N ALA A 5 -3.91 7.61 -27.50
CA ALA A 5 -4.80 6.45 -27.60
C ALA A 5 -6.28 6.80 -27.42
N VAL A 6 -6.59 7.92 -26.76
CA VAL A 6 -7.97 8.38 -26.47
C VAL A 6 -8.49 9.34 -27.54
N GLU A 7 -7.61 10.12 -28.17
CA GLU A 7 -7.99 11.11 -29.20
C GLU A 7 -8.88 10.55 -30.32
N PRO A 8 -8.62 9.36 -30.92
CA PRO A 8 -9.47 8.84 -31.99
C PRO A 8 -10.89 8.47 -31.56
N ILE A 9 -11.11 8.22 -30.27
CA ILE A 9 -12.40 7.78 -29.72
C ILE A 9 -13.15 8.90 -28.99
N LEU A 10 -12.54 10.09 -28.85
CA LEU A 10 -13.12 11.21 -28.12
C LEU A 10 -14.53 11.62 -28.60
N PRO A 11 -14.84 11.66 -29.91
CA PRO A 11 -16.20 11.96 -30.36
C PRO A 11 -17.24 10.95 -29.87
N SER A 12 -16.92 9.65 -29.89
CA SER A 12 -17.80 8.59 -29.40
C SER A 12 -18.02 8.70 -27.89
N LEU A 13 -16.97 9.04 -27.13
CA LEU A 13 -17.09 9.25 -25.68
C LEU A 13 -18.03 10.42 -25.37
N GLN A 14 -17.95 11.51 -26.15
CA GLN A 14 -18.83 12.67 -25.98
C GLN A 14 -20.29 12.35 -26.34
N GLU A 15 -20.53 11.54 -27.38
CA GLU A 15 -21.87 11.04 -27.71
C GLU A 15 -22.47 10.23 -26.55
N ASP A 16 -21.65 9.49 -25.81
CA ASP A 16 -22.03 8.73 -24.62
C ASP A 16 -22.11 9.59 -23.34
N ASN A 17 -22.00 10.93 -23.44
CA ASN A 17 -21.92 11.88 -22.32
C ASN A 17 -20.75 11.61 -21.34
N ILE A 18 -19.66 11.02 -21.82
CA ILE A 18 -18.45 10.79 -21.05
C ILE A 18 -17.53 12.01 -21.19
N VAL A 19 -17.22 12.65 -20.05
CA VAL A 19 -16.29 13.79 -20.00
C VAL A 19 -14.87 13.27 -19.77
N VAL A 20 -13.93 13.65 -20.65
CA VAL A 20 -12.53 13.26 -20.52
C VAL A 20 -11.75 14.38 -19.82
N TRP A 21 -11.12 14.03 -18.70
CA TRP A 21 -10.29 14.94 -17.91
C TRP A 21 -8.81 14.61 -18.11
N VAL A 22 -7.99 15.62 -18.33
CA VAL A 22 -6.55 15.45 -18.61
C VAL A 22 -5.73 16.15 -17.54
N LEU A 23 -4.83 15.40 -16.91
CA LEU A 23 -3.85 15.91 -15.94
C LEU A 23 -2.49 16.07 -16.61
N GLY A 24 -1.90 17.27 -16.54
CA GLY A 24 -0.58 17.58 -17.09
C GLY A 24 -0.52 18.95 -17.74
N SER A 25 0.51 19.20 -18.54
CA SER A 25 0.70 20.46 -19.28
C SER A 25 0.57 20.24 -20.78
N GLY A 26 -0.22 21.06 -21.47
CA GLY A 26 -0.24 21.11 -22.93
C GLY A 26 -1.42 21.92 -23.47
N PRO A 27 -1.40 22.27 -24.76
CA PRO A 27 -2.65 22.53 -25.48
C PRO A 27 -3.39 21.20 -25.69
N TYR A 28 -4.66 21.16 -25.33
CA TYR A 28 -5.53 20.01 -25.55
C TYR A 28 -6.53 20.28 -26.69
N PRO A 29 -6.94 19.26 -27.46
CA PRO A 29 -7.97 19.42 -28.47
C PRO A 29 -9.32 19.81 -27.83
N PRO A 30 -10.23 20.43 -28.60
CA PRO A 30 -11.54 20.84 -28.10
C PRO A 30 -12.34 19.66 -27.53
N GLY A 31 -12.99 19.88 -26.39
CA GLY A 31 -13.91 18.91 -25.79
C GLY A 31 -13.29 17.96 -24.76
N VAL A 32 -12.10 18.29 -24.25
CA VAL A 32 -11.58 17.73 -22.98
C VAL A 32 -11.47 18.82 -21.93
N VAL A 33 -11.43 18.41 -20.66
CA VAL A 33 -11.30 19.31 -19.51
C VAL A 33 -9.88 19.21 -18.95
N ALA A 34 -9.19 20.34 -18.82
CA ALA A 34 -7.89 20.41 -18.17
C ALA A 34 -8.07 20.26 -16.66
N LEU A 35 -7.82 19.06 -16.14
CA LEU A 35 -7.95 18.78 -14.70
C LEU A 35 -6.96 19.62 -13.89
N GLN A 36 -5.75 19.88 -14.43
CA GLN A 36 -4.76 20.69 -13.74
C GLN A 36 -5.29 22.10 -13.42
N GLU A 37 -5.96 22.76 -14.37
CA GLU A 37 -6.53 24.10 -14.16
C GLU A 37 -7.66 24.09 -13.11
N LEU A 38 -8.47 23.02 -13.10
CA LEU A 38 -9.50 22.85 -12.07
C LEU A 38 -8.90 22.61 -10.68
N LEU A 39 -7.82 21.82 -10.59
CA LEU A 39 -7.11 21.58 -9.33
C LEU A 39 -6.42 22.87 -8.83
N ASP A 40 -5.82 23.65 -9.73
CA ASP A 40 -5.15 24.91 -9.38
C ASP A 40 -6.16 25.99 -8.93
N ALA A 41 -7.40 25.94 -9.45
CA ALA A 41 -8.48 26.84 -9.07
C ALA A 41 -9.33 26.34 -7.89
N ALA A 42 -9.14 25.09 -7.46
CA ALA A 42 -9.90 24.50 -6.38
C ALA A 42 -9.56 25.18 -5.04
N SER A 43 -10.56 25.28 -4.16
CA SER A 43 -10.33 25.77 -2.80
C SER A 43 -9.46 24.77 -2.02
N GLU A 44 -8.55 25.27 -1.20
CA GLU A 44 -7.87 24.46 -0.17
C GLU A 44 -8.75 24.23 1.07
N GLU A 45 -9.89 24.94 1.18
CA GLU A 45 -10.85 24.71 2.24
C GLU A 45 -11.54 23.35 2.04
N LEU A 46 -11.61 22.57 3.11
CA LEU A 46 -12.31 21.29 3.10
C LEU A 46 -13.82 21.53 2.91
N GLU A 47 -14.41 20.76 2.01
CA GLU A 47 -15.87 20.69 1.88
C GLU A 47 -16.50 20.25 3.22
N PRO A 48 -17.76 20.66 3.50
CA PRO A 48 -18.51 20.23 4.67
C PRO A 48 -18.48 18.70 4.87
N GLU A 49 -18.44 18.26 6.13
CA GLU A 49 -18.25 16.84 6.51
C GLU A 49 -19.31 15.90 5.89
N ASP A 50 -20.53 16.39 5.74
CA ASP A 50 -21.66 15.68 5.13
C ASP A 50 -21.47 15.36 3.65
N VAL A 51 -20.50 15.99 2.97
CA VAL A 51 -20.21 15.74 1.55
C VAL A 51 -19.32 14.50 1.34
N TRP A 52 -18.47 14.16 2.31
CA TRP A 52 -17.44 13.11 2.16
C TRP A 52 -17.52 12.00 3.21
N GLN A 53 -18.34 12.13 4.23
CA GLN A 53 -18.62 11.08 5.20
C GLN A 53 -19.51 10.00 4.57
N PRO A 54 -19.12 8.71 4.60
CA PRO A 54 -19.96 7.64 4.08
C PRO A 54 -21.17 7.41 4.98
N GLU A 55 -22.30 7.06 4.37
CA GLU A 55 -23.53 6.68 5.10
C GLU A 55 -23.32 5.35 5.85
N ASP A 56 -22.66 4.37 5.22
CA ASP A 56 -22.24 3.10 5.83
C ASP A 56 -20.76 2.81 5.52
N MET A 57 -20.00 2.32 6.51
CA MET A 57 -18.61 1.91 6.30
C MET A 57 -18.48 0.72 5.35
N ASN A 58 -19.56 0.00 5.07
CA ASN A 58 -19.60 -1.07 4.07
C ASN A 58 -19.86 -0.55 2.65
N ASP A 59 -20.17 0.74 2.48
CA ASP A 59 -20.33 1.34 1.17
C ASP A 59 -19.04 1.25 0.36
N THR A 60 -19.19 1.09 -0.95
CA THR A 60 -18.06 0.94 -1.87
C THR A 60 -17.39 2.29 -2.07
N CYS A 61 -16.11 2.38 -1.69
CA CYS A 61 -15.30 3.59 -1.85
C CYS A 61 -14.29 3.50 -3.00
N LEU A 62 -13.97 2.28 -3.45
CA LEU A 62 -12.97 2.04 -4.48
C LEU A 62 -13.32 0.82 -5.32
N TYR A 63 -13.14 0.94 -6.64
CA TYR A 63 -13.20 -0.18 -7.57
C TYR A 63 -11.79 -0.58 -7.98
N ILE A 64 -11.44 -1.85 -7.79
CA ILE A 64 -10.18 -2.42 -8.27
C ILE A 64 -10.51 -3.45 -9.34
N PHE A 65 -10.01 -3.23 -10.55
CA PHE A 65 -10.23 -4.15 -11.66
C PHE A 65 -9.26 -5.33 -11.59
N THR A 66 -9.79 -6.53 -11.43
CA THR A 66 -9.00 -7.77 -11.47
C THR A 66 -9.11 -8.40 -12.86
N SER A 67 -8.01 -8.95 -13.36
CA SER A 67 -7.92 -9.41 -14.76
C SER A 67 -8.83 -10.60 -15.09
N GLY A 68 -9.42 -11.27 -14.08
CA GLY A 68 -10.21 -12.49 -14.26
C GLY A 68 -9.43 -13.62 -14.96
N THR A 69 -9.99 -14.82 -15.00
CA THR A 69 -9.40 -15.94 -15.77
C THR A 69 -10.21 -16.30 -17.02
N THR A 70 -11.38 -15.70 -17.22
CA THR A 70 -12.34 -16.12 -18.26
C THR A 70 -13.10 -14.99 -18.96
N GLY A 71 -12.63 -13.73 -18.90
CA GLY A 71 -13.34 -12.63 -19.58
C GLY A 71 -12.73 -11.24 -19.36
N LEU A 72 -13.53 -10.20 -19.61
CA LEU A 72 -13.17 -8.81 -19.36
C LEU A 72 -12.84 -8.58 -17.86
N PRO A 73 -11.95 -7.62 -17.53
CA PRO A 73 -11.66 -7.27 -16.14
C PRO A 73 -12.93 -6.99 -15.35
N LYS A 74 -13.03 -7.55 -14.15
CA LYS A 74 -14.18 -7.34 -13.26
C LYS A 74 -13.81 -6.35 -12.17
N ALA A 75 -14.72 -5.43 -11.88
CA ALA A 75 -14.56 -4.51 -10.76
C ALA A 75 -14.80 -5.27 -9.45
N ALA A 76 -13.79 -5.33 -8.60
CA ALA A 76 -13.93 -5.70 -7.21
C ALA A 76 -14.30 -4.44 -6.41
N CYS A 77 -15.44 -4.48 -5.75
CA CYS A 77 -15.91 -3.41 -4.87
C CYS A 77 -15.15 -3.47 -3.55
N VAL A 78 -14.45 -2.41 -3.19
CA VAL A 78 -13.74 -2.27 -1.92
C VAL A 78 -14.48 -1.23 -1.07
N SER A 79 -14.84 -1.61 0.15
CA SER A 79 -15.55 -0.73 1.08
C SER A 79 -14.63 0.19 1.87
N HIS A 80 -15.20 1.23 2.49
CA HIS A 80 -14.47 2.10 3.43
C HIS A 80 -13.86 1.28 4.57
N LEU A 81 -14.65 0.39 5.19
CA LEU A 81 -14.22 -0.49 6.29
C LEU A 81 -13.01 -1.33 5.88
N LYS A 82 -13.04 -1.91 4.67
CA LYS A 82 -11.92 -2.72 4.17
C LYS A 82 -10.66 -1.88 3.98
N SER A 83 -10.79 -0.66 3.45
CA SER A 83 -9.67 0.27 3.28
C SER A 83 -9.07 0.67 4.63
N ILE A 84 -9.92 0.94 5.64
CA ILE A 84 -9.51 1.23 7.02
C ILE A 84 -8.80 0.03 7.64
N MET A 85 -9.31 -1.20 7.46
CA MET A 85 -8.65 -2.41 7.97
C MET A 85 -7.22 -2.59 7.41
N CYS A 86 -6.95 -2.10 6.21
CA CYS A 86 -5.62 -2.16 5.60
C CYS A 86 -4.59 -1.26 6.31
N LEU A 87 -5.00 -0.25 7.09
CA LEU A 87 -4.10 0.56 7.92
C LEU A 87 -3.29 -0.32 8.89
N SER A 88 -3.89 -1.40 9.41
CA SER A 88 -3.24 -2.30 10.36
C SER A 88 -2.35 -3.36 9.71
N PHE A 89 -2.21 -3.38 8.38
CA PHE A 89 -1.56 -4.47 7.66
C PHE A 89 -0.12 -4.72 8.11
N TYR A 90 0.70 -3.67 8.15
CA TYR A 90 2.11 -3.80 8.50
C TYR A 90 2.32 -4.08 9.99
N ASP A 91 1.48 -3.52 10.86
CA ASP A 91 1.51 -3.84 12.29
C ASP A 91 1.24 -5.32 12.55
N LEU A 92 0.22 -5.88 11.88
CA LEU A 92 -0.14 -7.30 12.01
C LEU A 92 0.99 -8.26 11.62
N VAL A 93 1.88 -7.84 10.73
CA VAL A 93 3.06 -8.63 10.32
C VAL A 93 4.33 -8.30 11.11
N GLY A 94 4.26 -7.38 12.07
CA GLY A 94 5.33 -7.01 12.98
C GLY A 94 6.26 -5.92 12.43
N ALA A 95 5.74 -5.00 11.63
CA ALA A 95 6.39 -3.75 11.25
C ALA A 95 5.91 -2.58 12.12
N SER A 96 6.71 -1.52 12.16
CA SER A 96 6.54 -0.36 13.05
C SER A 96 6.93 0.94 12.35
N SER A 97 6.74 2.08 13.00
CA SER A 97 7.08 3.41 12.46
C SER A 97 8.59 3.64 12.28
N ARG A 98 9.42 2.71 12.76
CA ARG A 98 10.87 2.72 12.54
C ARG A 98 11.30 2.01 11.25
N ASP A 99 10.36 1.35 10.59
CA ASP A 99 10.65 0.58 9.39
C ASP A 99 10.61 1.43 8.13
N VAL A 100 11.46 1.04 7.18
CA VAL A 100 11.49 1.59 5.83
C VAL A 100 11.02 0.49 4.89
N VAL A 101 9.86 0.72 4.27
CA VAL A 101 9.17 -0.23 3.38
C VAL A 101 9.57 0.03 1.95
N TYR A 102 10.14 -0.98 1.28
CA TYR A 102 10.38 -0.96 -0.15
C TYR A 102 9.14 -1.42 -0.91
N LEU A 103 8.60 -0.54 -1.75
CA LEU A 103 7.38 -0.76 -2.52
C LEU A 103 7.63 -0.54 -4.02
N ALA A 104 7.56 -1.63 -4.79
CA ALA A 104 7.67 -1.61 -6.25
C ALA A 104 6.46 -2.31 -6.92
N LEU A 105 5.36 -2.44 -6.19
CA LEU A 105 4.12 -3.03 -6.68
C LEU A 105 3.21 -1.96 -7.30
N PRO A 106 2.42 -2.29 -8.34
CA PRO A 106 1.57 -1.31 -8.98
C PRO A 106 0.52 -0.73 -8.01
N LEU A 107 0.41 0.59 -7.95
CA LEU A 107 -0.51 1.26 -7.02
C LEU A 107 -1.99 1.05 -7.36
N TYR A 108 -2.33 0.78 -8.63
CA TYR A 108 -3.69 0.40 -9.02
C TYR A 108 -4.10 -0.99 -8.53
N HIS A 109 -3.18 -1.77 -7.96
CA HIS A 109 -3.44 -3.07 -7.36
C HIS A 109 -3.51 -2.96 -5.84
N MET A 110 -4.41 -3.71 -5.19
CA MET A 110 -4.63 -3.69 -3.73
C MET A 110 -3.33 -3.88 -2.92
N ALA A 111 -2.45 -4.76 -3.39
CA ALA A 111 -1.15 -4.97 -2.75
C ALA A 111 -0.29 -3.70 -2.72
N GLY A 112 -0.29 -2.89 -3.80
CA GLY A 112 0.49 -1.67 -3.88
C GLY A 112 -0.16 -0.49 -3.15
N SER A 113 -1.44 -0.22 -3.41
CA SER A 113 -2.17 0.90 -2.78
C SER A 113 -2.55 0.61 -1.33
N LEU A 114 -3.49 -0.30 -1.11
CA LEU A 114 -4.10 -0.47 0.21
C LEU A 114 -3.15 -1.16 1.20
N LEU A 115 -2.49 -2.24 0.81
CA LEU A 115 -1.55 -2.90 1.72
C LEU A 115 -0.20 -2.16 1.81
N GLY A 116 0.25 -1.57 0.70
CA GLY A 116 1.51 -0.84 0.63
C GLY A 116 1.41 0.58 1.21
N ILE A 117 0.78 1.49 0.49
CA ILE A 117 0.70 2.90 0.90
C ILE A 117 -0.17 3.08 2.15
N VAL A 118 -1.42 2.60 2.14
CA VAL A 118 -2.34 2.78 3.29
C VAL A 118 -1.81 2.06 4.52
N GLY A 119 -1.24 0.86 4.38
CA GLY A 119 -0.56 0.18 5.49
C GLY A 119 0.59 1.01 6.09
N CYS A 120 1.39 1.73 5.28
CA CYS A 120 2.47 2.58 5.82
C CYS A 120 1.92 3.75 6.63
N ILE A 121 0.80 4.33 6.19
CA ILE A 121 0.10 5.42 6.89
C ILE A 121 -0.39 4.93 8.26
N GLY A 122 -1.05 3.77 8.30
CA GLY A 122 -1.68 3.24 9.52
C GLY A 122 -0.72 2.93 10.67
N ILE A 123 0.55 2.64 10.38
CA ILE A 123 1.59 2.50 11.41
C ILE A 123 1.79 3.79 12.23
N GLY A 124 1.57 4.96 11.64
CA GLY A 124 1.76 6.25 12.30
C GLY A 124 0.61 6.64 13.24
N GLU A 125 -0.58 6.10 12.99
CA GLU A 125 -1.82 6.45 13.69
C GLU A 125 -1.98 5.74 15.05
N GLN A 126 -1.07 4.83 15.40
CA GLN A 126 -1.11 4.04 16.65
C GLN A 126 -0.78 4.81 17.94
N GLY A 127 -1.09 6.11 17.98
CA GLY A 127 -1.46 6.77 19.23
C GLY A 127 -2.84 6.34 19.75
N TRP A 128 -3.63 5.61 18.94
CA TRP A 128 -5.00 5.22 19.26
C TRP A 128 -5.21 3.69 19.09
N GLY A 129 -4.94 2.88 20.12
CA GLY A 129 -5.18 1.43 20.09
C GLY A 129 -5.05 0.75 21.48
N PRO A 130 -5.78 -0.34 21.74
CA PRO A 130 -6.23 -0.77 23.08
C PRO A 130 -5.17 -1.42 23.99
N HIS A 131 -3.90 -1.42 23.58
CA HIS A 131 -2.81 -1.98 24.39
C HIS A 131 -2.38 -1.08 25.56
N GLY A 132 -3.02 0.08 25.75
CA GLY A 132 -2.80 1.01 26.85
C GLY A 132 -3.55 0.72 28.16
N GLU A 133 -4.61 -0.10 28.18
CA GLU A 133 -5.42 -0.32 29.38
C GLU A 133 -5.95 -1.76 29.49
N LEU A 134 -5.13 -2.72 29.93
CA LEU A 134 -5.61 -3.97 30.54
C LEU A 134 -4.82 -4.37 31.79
N SER A 135 -4.04 -3.45 32.36
CA SER A 135 -3.41 -3.64 33.67
C SER A 135 -3.99 -2.63 34.66
N ASN A 136 -5.17 -2.92 35.19
CA ASN A 136 -5.60 -2.60 36.56
C ASN A 136 -7.10 -2.86 36.73
N ILE A 137 -7.46 -4.13 36.92
CA ILE A 137 -8.70 -4.47 37.64
C ILE A 137 -8.30 -5.31 38.84
N SER A 138 -7.66 -4.66 39.82
CA SER A 138 -7.72 -5.08 41.22
C SER A 138 -7.27 -3.93 42.14
N GLY A 139 -8.19 -3.49 43.01
CA GLY A 139 -7.87 -2.69 44.21
C GLY A 139 -7.87 -1.17 44.00
N GLY A 140 -8.85 -0.51 44.63
CA GLY A 140 -9.02 0.95 44.53
C GLY A 140 -7.92 1.76 45.19
N MET A 141 -7.55 2.85 44.51
CA MET A 141 -7.15 4.14 45.08
C MET A 141 -7.09 5.14 43.91
N THR A 142 -7.91 6.18 43.96
CA THR A 142 -7.97 7.27 42.99
C THR A 142 -6.70 8.12 43.08
N LEU A 143 -5.89 8.11 42.02
CA LEU A 143 -4.91 9.17 41.75
C LEU A 143 -5.51 10.18 40.77
N PRO A 144 -5.09 11.47 40.82
CA PRO A 144 -5.64 12.50 39.94
C PRO A 144 -5.30 12.17 38.48
N PRO A 145 -6.14 12.61 37.51
CA PRO A 145 -5.87 12.38 36.10
C PRO A 145 -4.57 13.10 35.72
N THR A 146 -3.50 12.35 35.53
CA THR A 146 -2.31 12.86 34.84
C THR A 146 -2.75 13.28 33.43
N PRO A 147 -2.47 14.52 32.99
CA PRO A 147 -2.79 14.93 31.63
C PRO A 147 -2.10 13.97 30.65
N LEU A 148 -2.90 13.39 29.74
CA LEU A 148 -2.41 12.59 28.61
C LEU A 148 -1.26 13.36 27.95
N PRO A 149 -0.09 12.74 27.71
CA PRO A 149 0.96 13.40 26.97
C PRO A 149 0.41 13.75 25.59
N GLN A 150 0.32 15.04 25.32
CA GLN A 150 -0.05 15.61 24.02
C GLN A 150 0.82 14.97 22.94
N SER A 151 0.16 14.30 22.00
CA SER A 151 0.61 14.06 20.61
C SER A 151 2.09 13.70 20.41
N ARG A 152 2.44 12.41 20.50
CA ARG A 152 3.31 11.87 19.45
C ARG A 152 2.41 11.46 18.29
N LEU A 153 2.21 12.39 17.35
CA LEU A 153 1.95 11.98 15.97
C LEU A 153 3.20 11.22 15.53
N SER A 154 3.24 9.91 15.71
CA SER A 154 4.26 9.13 15.01
C SER A 154 3.97 9.32 13.53
N THR A 155 4.93 9.87 12.79
CA THR A 155 4.89 9.77 11.33
C THR A 155 4.77 8.29 10.98
N GLY A 156 3.94 7.96 9.98
CA GLY A 156 3.82 6.60 9.44
C GLY A 156 5.16 5.98 9.07
N ALA A 157 5.18 4.70 8.72
CA ALA A 157 6.40 4.07 8.21
C ALA A 157 6.85 4.78 6.92
N THR A 158 8.16 4.91 6.73
CA THR A 158 8.72 5.49 5.50
C THR A 158 8.50 4.50 4.36
N CYS A 159 7.94 4.97 3.25
CA CYS A 159 7.77 4.16 2.04
C CYS A 159 8.72 4.61 0.93
N VAL A 160 9.61 3.72 0.49
CA VAL A 160 10.45 3.89 -0.70
C VAL A 160 9.66 3.38 -1.90
N LEU A 161 8.97 4.29 -2.58
CA LEU A 161 8.19 3.98 -3.77
C LEU A 161 9.09 3.95 -5.01
N LYS A 162 9.05 2.84 -5.74
CA LYS A 162 9.78 2.66 -7.01
C LYS A 162 8.79 2.53 -8.15
N GLU A 163 9.03 3.28 -9.24
CA GLU A 163 8.22 3.18 -10.47
C GLU A 163 8.23 1.75 -11.02
N LYS A 164 9.39 1.08 -10.96
CA LYS A 164 9.60 -0.29 -11.44
C LYS A 164 10.56 -1.04 -10.54
N PHE A 165 10.32 -2.33 -10.37
CA PHE A 165 11.23 -3.22 -9.68
C PHE A 165 12.48 -3.50 -10.53
N SER A 166 13.67 -3.38 -9.93
CA SER A 166 14.94 -3.75 -10.55
C SER A 166 15.68 -4.74 -9.66
N ALA A 167 15.76 -6.00 -10.10
CA ALA A 167 16.43 -7.06 -9.33
C ALA A 167 17.94 -6.80 -9.14
N SER A 168 18.58 -6.12 -10.09
CA SER A 168 20.01 -5.81 -10.02
C SER A 168 20.34 -4.61 -9.12
N GLN A 169 19.37 -3.72 -8.87
CA GLN A 169 19.52 -2.55 -8.00
C GLN A 169 18.92 -2.73 -6.61
N PHE A 170 18.02 -3.69 -6.43
CA PHE A 170 17.28 -3.90 -5.18
C PHE A 170 18.15 -3.86 -3.92
N TRP A 171 19.28 -4.57 -3.91
CA TRP A 171 20.17 -4.60 -2.74
C TRP A 171 20.97 -3.30 -2.54
N ASP A 172 21.27 -2.59 -3.63
CA ASP A 172 21.91 -1.27 -3.58
C ASP A 172 20.91 -0.24 -3.00
N ASP A 173 19.66 -0.27 -3.47
CA ASP A 173 18.56 0.53 -2.93
C ASP A 173 18.31 0.21 -1.45
N CYS A 174 18.31 -1.06 -1.06
CA CYS A 174 18.11 -1.45 0.33
C CYS A 174 19.17 -0.86 1.28
N ARG A 175 20.42 -0.74 0.81
CA ARG A 175 21.49 -0.10 1.58
C ARG A 175 21.36 1.41 1.60
N ALA A 176 21.15 2.02 0.43
CA ALA A 176 21.10 3.46 0.27
C ALA A 176 19.95 4.09 1.07
N GLU A 177 18.78 3.45 1.02
CA GLU A 177 17.55 3.95 1.65
C GLU A 177 17.30 3.36 3.04
N GLY A 178 18.15 2.43 3.51
CA GLY A 178 18.00 1.79 4.82
C GLY A 178 16.75 0.91 4.93
N VAL A 179 16.37 0.22 3.85
CA VAL A 179 15.17 -0.64 3.79
C VAL A 179 15.23 -1.75 4.84
N THR A 180 14.15 -1.90 5.60
CA THR A 180 13.98 -2.96 6.61
C THR A 180 12.82 -3.90 6.29
N VAL A 181 11.86 -3.47 5.47
CA VAL A 181 10.68 -4.25 5.06
C VAL A 181 10.58 -4.30 3.53
N PHE A 182 10.37 -5.47 2.96
CA PHE A 182 10.14 -5.65 1.52
C PHE A 182 8.74 -6.19 1.28
N GLN A 183 7.90 -5.40 0.60
CA GLN A 183 6.61 -5.89 0.13
C GLN A 183 6.76 -6.54 -1.24
N TYR A 184 6.42 -7.83 -1.35
CA TYR A 184 6.73 -8.63 -2.55
C TYR A 184 5.51 -9.34 -3.15
N ILE A 185 5.67 -9.71 -4.42
CA ILE A 185 4.99 -10.87 -5.03
C ILE A 185 6.07 -11.92 -5.32
N GLY A 186 5.75 -13.21 -5.18
CA GLY A 186 6.76 -14.28 -5.14
C GLY A 186 7.73 -14.29 -6.33
N GLU A 187 7.29 -13.78 -7.47
CA GLU A 187 8.10 -13.61 -8.67
C GLU A 187 9.28 -12.62 -8.50
N LEU A 188 9.12 -11.57 -7.69
CA LEU A 188 10.23 -10.64 -7.40
C LEU A 188 11.35 -11.35 -6.64
N CYS A 189 11.00 -12.16 -5.65
CA CYS A 189 11.96 -12.99 -4.93
C CYS A 189 12.64 -14.01 -5.85
N ARG A 190 11.91 -14.55 -6.82
CA ARG A 190 12.48 -15.43 -7.86
C ARG A 190 13.49 -14.68 -8.73
N TYR A 191 13.22 -13.43 -9.12
CA TYR A 191 14.19 -12.62 -9.85
C TYR A 191 15.46 -12.36 -9.05
N LEU A 192 15.32 -12.04 -7.76
CA LEU A 192 16.45 -11.82 -6.85
C LEU A 192 17.33 -13.08 -6.72
N VAL A 193 16.72 -14.23 -6.47
CA VAL A 193 17.44 -15.51 -6.35
C VAL A 193 18.17 -15.91 -7.65
N ASN A 194 17.69 -15.48 -8.81
CA ASN A 194 18.29 -15.80 -10.11
C ASN A 194 19.30 -14.76 -10.61
N GLN A 195 19.51 -13.64 -9.90
CA GLN A 195 20.58 -12.71 -10.26
C GLN A 195 21.97 -13.38 -10.16
N PRO A 196 22.97 -12.97 -10.96
CA PRO A 196 24.36 -13.35 -10.71
C PRO A 196 24.76 -13.03 -9.26
N GLN A 197 25.52 -13.90 -8.61
CA GLN A 197 25.98 -13.66 -7.24
C GLN A 197 26.95 -12.48 -7.20
N ARG A 198 26.74 -11.59 -6.24
CA ARG A 198 27.59 -10.42 -5.98
C ARG A 198 28.10 -10.44 -4.53
N PRO A 199 29.29 -9.90 -4.25
CA PRO A 199 29.74 -9.65 -2.88
C PRO A 199 28.77 -8.72 -2.14
N GLY A 200 28.65 -8.87 -0.82
CA GLY A 200 27.81 -7.99 0.00
C GLY A 200 26.30 -8.20 -0.14
N GLU A 201 25.85 -9.33 -0.68
CA GLU A 201 24.41 -9.67 -0.80
C GLU A 201 23.69 -9.88 0.53
N ARG A 202 24.44 -9.92 1.64
CA ARG A 202 23.91 -9.98 3.02
C ARG A 202 24.13 -8.69 3.80
N GLU A 203 24.78 -7.71 3.18
CA GLU A 203 25.05 -6.40 3.77
C GLU A 203 23.86 -5.50 3.48
N HIS A 204 22.74 -5.74 4.17
CA HIS A 204 21.49 -4.99 4.07
C HIS A 204 20.73 -5.00 5.40
N GLY A 205 19.84 -4.02 5.59
CA GLY A 205 18.99 -3.90 6.79
C GLY A 205 17.71 -4.73 6.75
N LEU A 206 17.43 -5.42 5.65
CA LEU A 206 16.17 -6.14 5.44
C LEU A 206 15.95 -7.21 6.53
N ARG A 207 14.88 -7.06 7.31
CA ARG A 207 14.52 -7.97 8.42
C ARG A 207 13.21 -8.71 8.16
N LEU A 208 12.31 -8.14 7.37
CA LEU A 208 10.98 -8.64 7.10
C LEU A 208 10.69 -8.57 5.61
N ALA A 209 10.21 -9.66 5.03
CA ALA A 209 9.62 -9.69 3.70
C ALA A 209 8.17 -10.16 3.85
N VAL A 210 7.23 -9.36 3.35
CA VAL A 210 5.79 -9.65 3.44
C VAL A 210 5.20 -9.63 2.05
N GLY A 211 4.38 -10.64 1.72
CA GLY A 211 3.85 -10.74 0.37
C GLY A 211 3.11 -12.04 0.15
N SER A 212 2.92 -12.38 -1.12
CA SER A 212 2.15 -13.56 -1.51
C SER A 212 2.82 -14.33 -2.64
N GLY A 213 2.66 -15.65 -2.61
CA GLY A 213 2.99 -16.54 -3.72
C GLY A 213 4.46 -16.93 -3.78
N LEU A 214 5.19 -16.86 -2.67
CA LEU A 214 6.58 -17.31 -2.64
C LEU A 214 6.66 -18.83 -2.71
N ARG A 215 7.21 -19.36 -3.80
CA ARG A 215 7.39 -20.79 -3.98
C ARG A 215 8.36 -21.38 -2.93
N PRO A 216 8.12 -22.59 -2.39
CA PRO A 216 8.95 -23.16 -1.33
C PRO A 216 10.45 -23.31 -1.67
N ASP A 217 10.77 -23.63 -2.93
CA ASP A 217 12.15 -23.74 -3.42
C ASP A 217 12.85 -22.38 -3.50
N VAL A 218 12.11 -21.35 -3.95
CA VAL A 218 12.58 -19.95 -3.97
C VAL A 218 12.77 -19.43 -2.56
N TRP A 219 11.83 -19.68 -1.63
CA TRP A 219 11.95 -19.33 -0.21
C TRP A 219 13.25 -19.84 0.39
N ARG A 220 13.52 -21.16 0.26
CA ARG A 220 14.74 -21.77 0.81
C ARG A 220 16.00 -21.16 0.21
N SER A 221 15.99 -20.92 -1.10
CA SER A 221 17.12 -20.31 -1.81
C SER A 221 17.34 -18.85 -1.41
N PHE A 222 16.25 -18.10 -1.21
CA PHE A 222 16.25 -16.71 -0.78
C PHE A 222 16.91 -16.57 0.59
N LEU A 223 16.45 -17.33 1.59
CA LEU A 223 17.04 -17.31 2.93
C LEU A 223 18.49 -17.79 2.95
N LYS A 224 18.80 -18.84 2.16
CA LYS A 224 20.18 -19.35 2.04
C LYS A 224 21.12 -18.28 1.48
N ARG A 225 20.68 -17.49 0.51
CA ARG A 225 21.51 -16.50 -0.18
C ARG A 225 21.61 -15.19 0.62
N PHE A 226 20.48 -14.60 0.97
CA PHE A 226 20.39 -13.25 1.52
C PHE A 226 20.34 -13.19 3.05
N GLY A 227 20.26 -14.35 3.71
CA GLY A 227 20.34 -14.45 5.17
C GLY A 227 18.98 -14.60 5.85
N ALA A 228 18.99 -14.45 7.17
CA ALA A 228 17.83 -14.71 8.03
C ALA A 228 16.85 -13.53 7.98
N ILE A 229 16.04 -13.48 6.92
CA ILE A 229 14.94 -12.54 6.77
C ILE A 229 13.66 -13.26 7.21
N ARG A 230 12.86 -12.65 8.07
CA ARG A 230 11.54 -13.20 8.42
C ARG A 230 10.62 -13.02 7.22
N ILE A 231 10.03 -14.11 6.73
CA ILE A 231 9.10 -14.06 5.61
C ILE A 231 7.69 -14.32 6.14
N VAL A 232 6.75 -13.44 5.80
CA VAL A 232 5.32 -13.59 6.14
C VAL A 232 4.53 -13.67 4.85
N GLU A 233 3.92 -14.83 4.61
CA GLU A 233 3.02 -15.02 3.47
C GLU A 233 1.60 -14.61 3.86
N THR A 234 1.03 -13.73 3.05
CA THR A 234 -0.35 -13.25 3.14
C THR A 234 -1.14 -13.82 1.99
N TYR A 235 -2.22 -14.53 2.28
CA TYR A 235 -3.13 -15.05 1.28
C TYR A 235 -4.48 -14.35 1.38
N GLY A 236 -4.85 -13.64 0.33
CA GLY A 236 -6.09 -12.89 0.25
C GLY A 236 -6.47 -12.63 -1.18
N MET A 237 -7.70 -12.15 -1.37
CA MET A 237 -8.23 -11.74 -2.66
C MET A 237 -8.92 -10.38 -2.51
N THR A 238 -8.88 -9.57 -3.56
CA THR A 238 -9.53 -8.25 -3.59
C THR A 238 -11.03 -8.36 -3.35
N GLU A 239 -11.64 -9.46 -3.79
CA GLU A 239 -13.07 -9.78 -3.68
C GLU A 239 -13.47 -10.33 -2.30
N GLY A 240 -12.52 -10.72 -1.45
CA GLY A 240 -12.77 -11.40 -0.18
C GLY A 240 -12.47 -10.53 1.03
N ASN A 241 -13.15 -10.78 2.14
CA ASN A 241 -12.97 -10.04 3.40
C ASN A 241 -12.01 -10.74 4.38
N VAL A 242 -11.43 -11.87 3.99
CA VAL A 242 -10.54 -12.67 4.85
C VAL A 242 -9.14 -12.70 4.23
N THR A 243 -8.15 -12.26 5.00
CA THR A 243 -6.73 -12.47 4.70
C THR A 243 -6.16 -13.44 5.72
N LEU A 244 -5.48 -14.49 5.23
CA LEU A 244 -4.77 -15.45 6.06
C LEU A 244 -3.29 -15.07 6.11
N PHE A 245 -2.70 -15.15 7.30
CA PHE A 245 -1.28 -14.90 7.52
C PHE A 245 -0.60 -16.19 7.93
N ASN A 246 0.46 -16.59 7.23
CA ASN A 246 1.33 -17.68 7.67
C ASN A 246 2.41 -17.11 8.59
N TYR A 247 2.21 -17.25 9.90
CA TYR A 247 3.19 -16.89 10.92
C TYR A 247 4.11 -18.10 11.18
N THR A 248 5.33 -18.08 10.64
CA THR A 248 6.37 -19.02 11.07
C THR A 248 7.13 -18.39 12.22
N ALA A 249 6.96 -18.96 13.43
CA ALA A 249 7.72 -18.62 14.63
C ALA A 249 9.15 -19.17 14.55
#